data_AF-A0A7V0P6T1-F1
#
_entry.id   AF-A0A7V0P6T1-F1
#
_cell.length_a   1.000
_cell.length_b   1.000
_cell.length_c   1.000
_cell.angle_alpha   90.00
_cell.angle_beta   90.00
_cell.angle_gamma   90.00
#
_symmetry.space_group_name_H-M   'P 1'
#
loop_
_entity.id
_entity.type
_entity.pdbx_description
1 polymer ?
#
loop_
_entity_poly.entity_id
_entity_poly.type
_entity_poly.pdbx_seq_one_letter_code
_entity_poly.pdbx_strand_id
1 'polypeptide(L)'
;MKYIPLAEDLTKLLEGFEKNPLITENQRRVWKAEGRKKAITHGMLGKDHPNALRLLKEDGYDGKPVGSLSSRSAESFWYYTDNHVFPPEDDLIRLGIFMHLDLYRLLALVLKGEWEEFFAREICGWRANVGKNLAEILQDEEKMEEALNRFNPDTGPLMWRLLSHGNVDMKNQGNYIAKVGQVTDPLAELVDKAMERMRESGVRWLVEAGYTPESFDTLVQRMLLQKLHWVATDSPEIEHFTRKAVEEAVIWSLGTEEERREYWTLQQAWLQLKDDLGETYLMIESVRLQNARVHYRYLQLFGQYELDLMDLEIRRWELEQKIALKRTNPELSAEELEKAVEEEREKREKARDDFRKDVNDAKVIDFIKIRPGGGGGWGLPVPERERAAYIEECKKLISLIRYKTHPANLKRHPNYEKLTPEQKEELAQIFAAALKVKPGEVVYPSNYLESRFRSPAELRRILKRIDEILEQAGINLNPELEVKGETLPDRLAWLREEIKDYEEFLEEARLELQSLLQDEEIAKKRAILENEASQEEVKAEFEKQIERLKKEVEELEAELAELLGGEAK
;
A
#
# COMPACT_ATOMS: atom_id res chain seq x y z
N MET A 1 4.67 11.27 12.07
CA MET A 1 3.60 12.15 12.59
C MET A 1 3.27 11.64 13.98
N LYS A 2 3.37 12.47 15.03
CA LYS A 2 3.17 12.02 16.41
C LYS A 2 1.68 11.93 16.73
N TYR A 3 1.25 10.83 17.33
CA TYR A 3 -0.13 10.64 17.75
C TYR A 3 -0.52 11.56 18.94
N ILE A 4 -1.72 12.15 18.88
CA ILE A 4 -2.30 13.00 19.93
C ILE A 4 -3.61 12.37 20.44
N PRO A 5 -3.69 12.02 21.74
CA PRO A 5 -4.89 11.41 22.33
C PRO A 5 -6.13 12.30 22.29
N LEU A 6 -7.31 11.70 22.20
CA LEU A 6 -8.61 12.36 22.18
C LEU A 6 -8.83 13.24 23.41
N ALA A 7 -8.41 12.82 24.61
CA ALA A 7 -8.53 13.66 25.80
C ALA A 7 -7.78 14.99 25.71
N GLU A 8 -6.67 15.05 24.98
CA GLU A 8 -5.96 16.30 24.76
C GLU A 8 -6.79 17.24 23.88
N ASP A 9 -7.39 16.73 22.80
CA ASP A 9 -8.32 17.51 21.97
C ASP A 9 -9.54 17.98 22.75
N LEU A 10 -10.20 17.07 23.48
CA LEU A 10 -11.36 17.42 24.29
C LEU A 10 -11.01 18.50 25.32
N THR A 11 -9.83 18.41 25.95
CA THR A 11 -9.36 19.45 26.88
C THR A 11 -9.20 20.79 26.19
N LYS A 12 -8.49 20.82 25.05
CA LYS A 12 -8.29 22.05 24.26
C LYS A 12 -9.61 22.67 23.81
N LEU A 13 -10.57 21.86 23.36
CA LEU A 13 -11.89 22.33 22.95
C LEU A 13 -12.60 23.01 24.12
N LEU A 14 -12.69 22.34 25.28
CA LEU A 14 -13.35 22.90 26.45
C LEU A 14 -12.67 24.19 26.96
N GLU A 15 -11.35 24.27 26.91
CA GLU A 15 -10.58 25.47 27.25
C GLU A 15 -10.74 26.59 26.22
N GLY A 16 -10.98 26.24 24.96
CA GLY A 16 -11.17 27.15 23.84
C GLY A 16 -12.56 27.81 23.79
N PHE A 17 -13.54 27.30 24.54
CA PHE A 17 -14.93 27.76 24.50
C PHE A 17 -15.08 29.29 24.59
N GLU A 18 -14.42 29.93 25.55
CA GLU A 18 -14.57 31.38 25.74
C GLU A 18 -13.94 32.20 24.59
N LYS A 19 -12.90 31.66 23.96
CA LYS A 19 -12.13 32.32 22.90
C LYS A 19 -12.68 32.06 21.51
N ASN A 20 -13.50 31.04 21.32
CA ASN A 20 -14.05 30.70 20.01
C ASN A 20 -15.08 31.76 19.60
N PRO A 21 -14.87 32.53 18.52
CA PRO A 21 -15.77 33.60 18.09
C PRO A 21 -17.15 33.11 17.62
N LEU A 22 -17.28 31.84 17.23
CA LEU A 22 -18.52 31.26 16.72
C LEU A 22 -19.52 30.84 17.81
N ILE A 23 -19.08 30.78 19.08
CA ILE A 23 -20.00 30.48 20.20
C ILE A 23 -21.07 31.56 20.30
N THR A 24 -22.34 31.14 20.30
CA THR A 24 -23.50 32.04 20.27
C THR A 24 -23.64 32.85 21.55
N GLU A 25 -24.32 34.00 21.47
CA GLU A 25 -24.64 34.80 22.65
C GLU A 25 -25.47 34.01 23.68
N ASN A 26 -26.38 33.14 23.20
CA ASN A 26 -27.17 32.27 24.05
C ASN A 26 -26.28 31.28 24.82
N GLN A 27 -25.33 30.63 24.16
CA GLN A 27 -24.38 29.73 24.80
C GLN A 27 -23.52 30.46 25.83
N ARG A 28 -22.97 31.64 25.49
CA ARG A 28 -22.17 32.45 26.43
C ARG A 28 -22.97 32.89 27.65
N ARG A 29 -24.25 33.19 27.48
CA ARG A 29 -25.14 33.58 28.58
C ARG A 29 -25.39 32.41 29.54
N VAL A 30 -25.55 31.20 29.01
CA VAL A 30 -25.84 29.98 29.80
C VAL A 30 -24.58 29.46 30.48
N TRP A 31 -23.45 29.37 29.76
CA TRP A 31 -22.19 28.79 30.26
C TRP A 31 -21.09 29.84 30.34
N LYS A 32 -21.13 30.68 31.38
CA LYS A 32 -20.10 31.69 31.68
C LYS A 32 -19.25 31.29 32.89
N ALA A 33 -17.98 31.70 32.90
CA ALA A 33 -17.08 31.50 34.02
C ALA A 33 -17.35 32.46 35.20
N GLU A 34 -18.54 32.40 35.82
CA GLU A 34 -18.90 33.21 37.00
C GLU A 34 -17.98 32.93 38.20
N GLY A 35 -16.84 33.64 38.28
CA GLY A 35 -15.86 33.47 39.35
C GLY A 35 -15.09 32.15 39.33
N ARG A 36 -15.17 31.38 38.23
CA ARG A 36 -14.47 30.10 38.03
C ARG A 36 -13.29 30.29 37.07
N LYS A 37 -12.29 29.39 37.16
CA LYS A 37 -11.13 29.39 36.24
C LYS A 37 -11.50 28.98 34.80
N LYS A 38 -12.58 28.21 34.62
CA LYS A 38 -13.05 27.71 33.33
C LYS A 38 -14.58 27.78 33.28
N ALA A 39 -15.14 28.13 32.13
CA ALA A 39 -16.59 28.15 31.88
C ALA A 39 -17.19 26.74 31.84
N ILE A 40 -16.45 25.79 31.25
CA ILE A 40 -16.87 24.39 31.08
C ILE A 40 -15.91 23.46 31.84
N THR A 41 -16.48 22.50 32.57
CA THR A 41 -15.76 21.44 33.27
C THR A 41 -16.11 20.07 32.68
N HIS A 42 -15.24 19.07 32.84
CA HIS A 42 -15.41 17.74 32.24
C HIS A 42 -16.78 17.10 32.54
N GLY A 43 -17.24 17.14 33.79
CA GLY A 43 -18.53 16.58 34.20
C GLY A 43 -19.76 17.24 33.56
N MET A 44 -19.64 18.42 32.95
CA MET A 44 -20.76 19.09 32.27
C MET A 44 -21.18 18.40 30.95
N LEU A 45 -20.37 17.47 30.43
CA LEU A 45 -20.81 16.59 29.36
C LEU A 45 -21.85 15.56 29.83
N GLY A 46 -21.90 15.26 31.14
CA GLY A 46 -22.89 14.33 31.68
C GLY A 46 -24.32 14.87 31.61
N LYS A 47 -25.26 14.03 31.18
CA LYS A 47 -26.69 14.41 31.03
C LYS A 47 -27.38 14.81 32.33
N ASP A 48 -26.86 14.34 33.46
CA ASP A 48 -27.37 14.57 34.82
C ASP A 48 -26.68 15.74 35.53
N HIS A 49 -25.71 16.39 34.90
CA HIS A 49 -25.07 17.57 35.47
C HIS A 49 -26.08 18.74 35.54
N PRO A 50 -26.16 19.50 36.65
CA PRO A 50 -27.09 20.64 36.76
C PRO A 50 -26.93 21.67 35.64
N ASN A 51 -25.69 21.86 35.18
CA ASN A 51 -25.34 22.73 34.05
C ASN A 51 -24.89 21.92 32.82
N ALA A 52 -25.50 20.76 32.57
CA ALA A 52 -25.16 19.93 31.41
C ALA A 52 -25.14 20.74 30.11
N LEU A 53 -24.15 20.53 29.27
CA LEU A 53 -24.07 21.16 27.94
C LEU A 53 -25.26 20.71 27.11
N ARG A 54 -25.85 21.62 26.32
CA ARG A 54 -27.05 21.35 25.49
C ARG A 54 -26.94 22.06 24.16
N LEU A 55 -27.46 21.42 23.11
CA LEU A 55 -27.72 22.10 21.84
C LEU A 55 -29.01 22.91 21.99
N LEU A 56 -28.89 24.24 22.10
CA LEU A 56 -30.01 25.12 22.50
C LEU A 56 -31.09 25.22 21.41
N LYS A 57 -32.37 25.25 21.81
CA LYS A 57 -33.49 25.46 20.88
C LYS A 57 -33.47 26.86 20.28
N GLU A 58 -33.00 27.81 21.07
CA GLU A 58 -32.81 29.22 20.70
C GLU A 58 -31.79 29.36 19.56
N ASP A 59 -30.85 28.42 19.46
CA ASP A 59 -29.86 28.35 18.38
C ASP A 59 -30.32 27.41 17.24
N GLY A 60 -31.57 26.95 17.27
CA GLY A 60 -32.17 26.14 16.22
C GLY A 60 -32.00 24.62 16.37
N TYR A 61 -31.61 24.12 17.54
CA TYR A 61 -31.40 22.69 17.80
C TYR A 61 -32.50 22.05 18.68
N ASP A 62 -32.26 20.81 19.14
CA ASP A 62 -33.26 19.97 19.83
C ASP A 62 -33.45 20.27 21.34
N GLY A 63 -32.58 21.06 21.96
CA GLY A 63 -32.58 21.34 23.40
C GLY A 63 -32.01 20.21 24.28
N LYS A 64 -31.57 19.10 23.67
CA LYS A 64 -31.14 17.91 24.41
C LYS A 64 -29.68 18.05 24.89
N PRO A 65 -29.29 17.31 25.95
CA PRO A 65 -27.91 17.27 26.41
C PRO A 65 -26.92 16.91 25.29
N VAL A 66 -25.70 17.42 25.39
CA VAL A 66 -24.59 17.05 24.49
C VAL A 66 -24.19 15.61 24.74
N GLY A 67 -23.91 15.23 26.00
CA GLY A 67 -23.57 13.85 26.34
C GLY A 67 -24.76 13.01 26.79
N SER A 68 -24.63 11.70 26.61
CA SER A 68 -25.66 10.69 26.92
C SER A 68 -25.37 9.91 28.20
N LEU A 69 -24.14 9.99 28.73
CA LEU A 69 -23.71 9.32 29.95
C LEU A 69 -23.89 10.19 31.21
N SER A 70 -23.70 9.60 32.39
CA SER A 70 -23.67 10.35 33.65
C SER A 70 -22.43 11.25 33.74
N SER A 71 -22.47 12.27 34.58
CA SER A 71 -21.36 13.22 34.81
C SER A 71 -20.09 12.50 35.20
N ARG A 72 -20.21 11.48 36.07
CA ARG A 72 -19.07 10.65 36.49
C ARG A 72 -18.49 9.84 35.34
N SER A 73 -19.34 9.25 34.50
CA SER A 73 -18.87 8.48 33.34
C SER A 73 -18.26 9.38 32.27
N ALA A 74 -18.79 10.59 32.07
CA ALA A 74 -18.23 11.57 31.15
C ALA A 74 -16.87 12.10 31.62
N GLU A 75 -16.65 12.29 32.92
CA GLU A 75 -15.32 12.64 33.46
C GLU A 75 -14.25 11.59 33.13
N SER A 76 -14.65 10.31 33.04
CA SER A 76 -13.75 9.21 32.67
C SER A 76 -13.23 9.26 31.24
N PHE A 77 -13.77 10.12 30.37
CA PHE A 77 -13.23 10.33 29.02
C PHE A 77 -11.78 10.86 29.06
N TRP A 78 -11.41 11.56 30.12
CA TRP A 78 -10.06 12.11 30.30
C TRP A 78 -9.11 11.21 31.08
N TYR A 79 -9.61 10.10 31.62
CA TYR A 79 -8.81 9.20 32.46
C TYR A 79 -8.27 8.05 31.63
N TYR A 80 -7.07 8.19 31.09
CA TYR A 80 -6.39 7.13 30.30
C TYR A 80 -5.75 6.06 31.19
N THR A 81 -6.38 5.80 32.32
CA THR A 81 -6.01 4.76 33.30
C THR A 81 -7.10 3.68 33.29
N ASP A 82 -7.16 2.84 34.32
CA ASP A 82 -7.99 1.64 34.35
C ASP A 82 -9.51 1.90 34.24
N ASN A 83 -9.97 3.13 34.50
CA ASN A 83 -11.39 3.51 34.46
C ASN A 83 -11.79 4.34 33.24
N HIS A 84 -11.00 4.30 32.16
CA HIS A 84 -11.33 5.00 30.93
C HIS A 84 -12.70 4.57 30.38
N VAL A 85 -13.45 5.54 29.88
CA VAL A 85 -14.68 5.30 29.11
C VAL A 85 -14.49 5.98 27.76
N PHE A 86 -14.60 5.22 26.68
CA PHE A 86 -14.59 5.80 25.33
C PHE A 86 -15.88 6.64 25.15
N PRO A 87 -15.77 7.90 24.71
CA PRO A 87 -16.94 8.73 24.45
C PRO A 87 -17.83 8.09 23.36
N PRO A 88 -19.15 8.04 23.56
CA PRO A 88 -20.06 7.64 22.47
C PRO A 88 -19.91 8.56 21.26
N GLU A 89 -20.05 8.00 20.06
CA GLU A 89 -19.96 8.74 18.79
C GLU A 89 -20.91 9.94 18.75
N ASP A 90 -22.18 9.74 19.14
CA ASP A 90 -23.19 10.81 19.22
C ASP A 90 -22.77 11.94 20.17
N ASP A 91 -22.09 11.61 21.29
CA ASP A 91 -21.63 12.61 22.26
C ASP A 91 -20.51 13.48 21.64
N LEU A 92 -19.62 12.88 20.84
CA LEU A 92 -18.56 13.61 20.11
C LEU A 92 -19.12 14.49 18.99
N ILE A 93 -20.08 13.97 18.21
CA ILE A 93 -20.77 14.76 17.17
C ILE A 93 -21.44 15.98 17.79
N ARG A 94 -22.24 15.77 18.85
CA ARG A 94 -22.96 16.85 19.53
C ARG A 94 -22.01 17.83 20.20
N LEU A 95 -20.88 17.38 20.73
CA LEU A 95 -19.86 18.26 21.27
C LEU A 95 -19.21 19.11 20.17
N GLY A 96 -18.88 18.52 19.02
CA GLY A 96 -18.35 19.25 17.88
C GLY A 96 -19.30 20.35 17.39
N ILE A 97 -20.61 20.04 17.32
CA ILE A 97 -21.65 21.03 16.98
C ILE A 97 -21.74 22.11 18.07
N PHE A 98 -21.79 21.73 19.34
CA PHE A 98 -21.82 22.68 20.46
C PHE A 98 -20.62 23.63 20.44
N MET A 99 -19.44 23.12 20.09
CA MET A 99 -18.20 23.88 19.99
C MET A 99 -18.04 24.62 18.66
N HIS A 100 -19.04 24.57 17.76
CA HIS A 100 -18.99 25.17 16.41
C HIS A 100 -17.71 24.78 15.64
N LEU A 101 -17.37 23.49 15.69
CA LEU A 101 -16.33 22.96 14.83
C LEU A 101 -16.82 22.92 13.39
N ASP A 102 -15.90 23.24 12.48
CA ASP A 102 -16.13 22.99 11.07
C ASP A 102 -16.26 21.49 10.78
N LEU A 103 -16.82 21.14 9.61
CA LEU A 103 -17.13 19.76 9.27
C LEU A 103 -15.91 18.83 9.42
N TYR A 104 -14.76 19.23 8.90
CA TYR A 104 -13.58 18.36 8.83
C TYR A 104 -12.93 18.20 10.19
N ARG A 105 -12.90 19.26 11.02
CA ARG A 105 -12.47 19.17 12.41
C ARG A 105 -13.37 18.27 13.25
N LEU A 106 -14.68 18.39 13.06
CA LEU A 106 -15.66 17.53 13.73
C LEU A 106 -15.46 16.07 13.32
N LEU A 107 -15.34 15.79 12.02
CA LEU A 107 -15.09 14.43 11.52
C LEU A 107 -13.79 13.86 12.09
N ALA A 108 -12.70 14.62 12.09
CA ALA A 108 -11.42 14.16 12.65
C ALA A 108 -11.55 13.81 14.14
N LEU A 109 -12.32 14.58 14.91
CA LEU A 109 -12.59 14.31 16.33
C LEU A 109 -13.36 13.00 16.52
N VAL A 110 -14.41 12.76 15.72
CA VAL A 110 -15.23 11.55 15.79
C VAL A 110 -14.42 10.31 15.39
N LEU A 111 -13.72 10.39 14.25
CA LEU A 111 -12.86 9.30 13.77
C LEU A 111 -11.74 8.98 14.76
N LYS A 112 -11.23 9.97 15.51
CA LYS A 112 -10.26 9.74 16.59
C LYS A 112 -10.85 8.94 17.74
N GLY A 113 -12.09 9.22 18.14
CA GLY A 113 -12.77 8.45 19.17
C GLY A 113 -13.01 6.99 18.76
N GLU A 114 -13.47 6.77 17.55
CA GLU A 114 -13.64 5.42 16.99
C GLU A 114 -12.30 4.69 16.88
N TRP A 115 -11.25 5.38 16.43
CA TRP A 115 -9.90 4.83 16.32
C TRP A 115 -9.33 4.38 17.66
N GLU A 116 -9.42 5.22 18.70
CA GLU A 116 -8.92 4.85 20.03
C GLU A 116 -9.63 3.63 20.60
N GLU A 117 -10.95 3.58 20.47
CA GLU A 117 -11.74 2.44 20.92
C GLU A 117 -11.36 1.16 20.17
N PHE A 118 -11.30 1.24 18.83
CA PHE A 118 -10.90 0.14 17.96
C PHE A 118 -9.50 -0.37 18.32
N PHE A 119 -8.51 0.52 18.38
CA PHE A 119 -7.13 0.15 18.64
C PHE A 119 -6.96 -0.45 20.04
N ALA A 120 -7.58 0.16 21.05
CA ALA A 120 -7.51 -0.36 22.40
C ALA A 120 -8.17 -1.73 22.51
N ARG A 121 -9.43 -1.87 22.05
CA ARG A 121 -10.24 -3.08 22.28
C ARG A 121 -9.96 -4.20 21.29
N GLU A 122 -9.94 -3.91 19.99
CA GLU A 122 -9.81 -4.94 18.95
C GLU A 122 -8.35 -5.33 18.68
N ILE A 123 -7.42 -4.38 18.73
CA ILE A 123 -6.00 -4.64 18.42
C ILE A 123 -5.20 -5.00 19.67
N CYS A 124 -5.43 -4.29 20.77
CA CYS A 124 -4.67 -4.47 22.00
C CYS A 124 -5.38 -5.35 23.04
N GLY A 125 -6.64 -5.72 22.81
CA GLY A 125 -7.42 -6.53 23.74
C GLY A 125 -7.67 -5.83 25.09
N TRP A 126 -7.60 -4.50 25.12
CA TRP A 126 -7.75 -3.71 26.34
C TRP A 126 -9.17 -3.85 26.89
N ARG A 127 -9.25 -3.95 28.21
CA ARG A 127 -10.51 -3.97 28.96
C ARG A 127 -10.38 -3.04 30.16
N ALA A 128 -11.40 -2.22 30.38
CA ALA A 128 -11.49 -1.39 31.57
C ALA A 128 -11.31 -2.24 32.83
N ASN A 129 -10.56 -1.72 33.80
CA ASN A 129 -10.27 -2.33 35.10
C ASN A 129 -9.43 -3.63 35.06
N VAL A 130 -8.81 -3.95 33.92
CA VAL A 130 -7.94 -5.13 33.77
C VAL A 130 -6.52 -4.68 33.33
N GLY A 131 -5.84 -3.98 34.24
CA GLY A 131 -4.37 -4.01 34.41
C GLY A 131 -3.45 -3.37 33.36
N LYS A 132 -3.94 -2.78 32.27
CA LYS A 132 -3.08 -2.02 31.33
C LYS A 132 -3.52 -0.57 31.22
N ASN A 133 -2.57 0.34 31.44
CA ASN A 133 -2.75 1.78 31.30
C ASN A 133 -2.98 2.12 29.82
N LEU A 134 -4.10 2.80 29.51
CA LEU A 134 -4.46 3.13 28.13
C LEU A 134 -3.45 4.11 27.51
N ALA A 135 -2.88 5.02 28.31
CA ALA A 135 -1.86 5.95 27.83
C ALA A 135 -0.57 5.24 27.38
N GLU A 136 -0.23 4.10 27.99
CA GLU A 136 0.93 3.29 27.56
C GLU A 136 0.62 2.53 26.27
N ILE A 137 -0.62 2.03 26.12
CA ILE A 137 -1.06 1.36 24.89
C ILE A 137 -1.00 2.33 23.71
N LEU A 138 -1.43 3.58 23.92
CA LEU A 138 -1.43 4.62 22.89
C LEU A 138 -0.07 5.27 22.64
N GLN A 139 1.03 4.62 23.03
CA GLN A 139 2.40 5.03 22.68
C GLN A 139 3.07 4.08 21.66
N ASP A 140 2.45 2.95 21.34
CA ASP A 140 2.98 1.97 20.39
C ASP A 140 2.67 2.39 18.94
N GLU A 141 3.44 3.34 18.41
CA GLU A 141 3.24 3.89 17.06
C GLU A 141 3.39 2.81 15.97
N GLU A 142 4.34 1.88 16.10
CA GLU A 142 4.56 0.79 15.13
C GLU A 142 3.30 -0.10 15.02
N LYS A 143 2.75 -0.51 16.16
CA LYS A 143 1.54 -1.32 16.19
C LYS A 143 0.30 -0.54 15.71
N MET A 144 0.25 0.77 15.98
CA MET A 144 -0.80 1.64 15.42
C MET A 144 -0.71 1.70 13.90
N GLU A 145 0.49 1.79 13.32
CA GLU A 145 0.65 1.79 11.87
C GLU A 145 0.19 0.48 11.23
N GLU A 146 0.48 -0.67 11.84
CA GLU A 146 -0.03 -1.96 11.39
C GLU A 146 -1.56 -2.05 11.48
N ALA A 147 -2.15 -1.45 12.52
CA ALA A 147 -3.58 -1.48 12.77
C ALA A 147 -4.40 -0.60 11.81
N LEU A 148 -3.81 0.43 11.20
CA LEU A 148 -4.51 1.35 10.29
C LEU A 148 -5.20 0.62 9.14
N ASN A 149 -4.56 -0.42 8.59
CA ASN A 149 -5.12 -1.20 7.48
C ASN A 149 -6.39 -1.98 7.85
N ARG A 150 -6.68 -2.14 9.16
CA ARG A 150 -7.82 -2.88 9.68
C ARG A 150 -8.95 -2.00 10.18
N PHE A 151 -8.71 -0.70 10.30
CA PHE A 151 -9.70 0.28 10.75
C PHE A 151 -10.56 0.74 9.57
N ASN A 152 -11.85 0.39 9.63
CA ASN A 152 -12.81 0.71 8.59
C ASN A 152 -14.14 1.16 9.24
N PRO A 153 -14.30 2.45 9.54
CA PRO A 153 -15.50 2.97 10.19
C PRO A 153 -16.71 2.91 9.27
N ASP A 154 -17.91 2.76 9.84
CA ASP A 154 -19.16 2.67 9.06
C ASP A 154 -19.66 4.08 8.69
N THR A 155 -19.35 4.50 7.46
CA THR A 155 -19.57 5.87 6.97
C THR A 155 -21.04 6.18 6.70
N GLY A 156 -21.86 5.17 6.40
CA GLY A 156 -23.28 5.34 6.10
C GLY A 156 -24.07 5.90 7.29
N PRO A 157 -24.14 5.20 8.43
CA PRO A 157 -24.77 5.69 9.66
C PRO A 157 -24.16 6.99 10.17
N LEU A 158 -22.83 7.16 10.05
CA LEU A 158 -22.13 8.35 10.49
C LEU A 158 -22.65 9.62 9.77
N MET A 159 -22.79 9.57 8.44
CA MET A 159 -23.34 10.70 7.67
C MET A 159 -24.75 11.09 8.17
N TRP A 160 -25.60 10.10 8.42
CA TRP A 160 -26.96 10.34 8.90
C TRP A 160 -27.01 10.92 10.31
N ARG A 161 -26.14 10.46 11.22
CA ARG A 161 -26.03 11.00 12.58
C ARG A 161 -25.58 12.45 12.57
N LEU A 162 -24.59 12.78 11.74
CA LEU A 162 -24.14 14.16 11.53
C LEU A 162 -25.31 15.04 11.11
N LEU A 163 -26.00 14.71 10.02
CA LEU A 163 -27.12 15.49 9.50
C LEU A 163 -28.27 15.63 10.53
N SER A 164 -28.57 14.55 11.26
CA SER A 164 -29.61 14.53 12.28
C SER A 164 -29.29 15.47 13.45
N HIS A 165 -28.07 15.38 14.00
CA HIS A 165 -27.66 16.24 15.11
C HIS A 165 -27.41 17.69 14.68
N GLY A 166 -26.94 17.92 13.46
CA GLY A 166 -26.78 19.25 12.86
C GLY A 166 -28.09 19.94 12.49
N ASN A 167 -29.24 19.26 12.66
CA ASN A 167 -30.56 19.72 12.22
C ASN A 167 -30.58 20.18 10.76
N VAL A 168 -29.97 19.38 9.88
CA VAL A 168 -29.83 19.68 8.44
C VAL A 168 -30.85 18.87 7.64
N ASP A 169 -31.72 19.56 6.90
CA ASP A 169 -32.64 18.92 5.95
C ASP A 169 -31.98 18.74 4.58
N MET A 170 -31.88 17.48 4.13
CA MET A 170 -31.32 17.14 2.82
C MET A 170 -32.13 17.66 1.63
N LYS A 171 -33.40 18.05 1.84
CA LYS A 171 -34.23 18.65 0.77
C LYS A 171 -33.76 20.04 0.36
N ASN A 172 -32.95 20.70 1.18
CA ASN A 172 -32.31 21.97 0.86
C ASN A 172 -31.01 21.73 0.06
N GLN A 173 -31.10 21.03 -1.07
CA GLN A 173 -29.94 20.81 -1.94
C GLN A 173 -29.44 22.16 -2.51
N GLY A 174 -28.27 22.57 -2.03
CA GLY A 174 -27.31 23.43 -2.71
C GLY A 174 -27.77 24.81 -3.19
N ASN A 175 -27.72 25.82 -2.31
CA ASN A 175 -27.26 27.13 -2.79
C ASN A 175 -25.76 27.02 -3.01
N TYR A 176 -25.37 26.62 -4.23
CA TYR A 176 -23.99 26.42 -4.66
C TYR A 176 -23.07 27.54 -4.15
N ILE A 177 -21.90 27.14 -3.66
CA ILE A 177 -20.86 28.01 -3.07
C ILE A 177 -20.58 29.20 -4.00
N ALA A 178 -20.53 28.95 -5.31
CA ALA A 178 -20.61 29.93 -6.38
C ALA A 178 -21.52 29.40 -7.51
N LYS A 179 -22.17 30.30 -8.27
CA LYS A 179 -22.94 29.92 -9.47
C LYS A 179 -22.14 30.23 -10.74
N VAL A 180 -22.13 29.29 -11.68
CA VAL A 180 -21.50 29.41 -13.00
C VAL A 180 -21.88 30.75 -13.66
N GLY A 181 -20.88 31.55 -14.03
CA GLY A 181 -21.08 32.85 -14.70
C GLY A 181 -21.45 34.03 -13.81
N GLN A 182 -21.53 33.86 -12.48
CA GLN A 182 -21.86 34.94 -11.53
C GLN A 182 -20.66 35.46 -10.73
N VAL A 183 -19.48 34.87 -10.86
CA VAL A 183 -18.31 35.28 -10.07
C VAL A 183 -17.10 35.50 -10.98
N THR A 184 -16.50 36.69 -10.88
CA THR A 184 -15.26 37.08 -11.58
C THR A 184 -14.04 37.02 -10.68
N ASP A 185 -14.22 36.66 -9.41
CA ASP A 185 -13.15 36.67 -8.40
C ASP A 185 -12.12 35.58 -8.73
N PRO A 186 -10.82 35.81 -8.45
CA PRO A 186 -9.81 34.77 -8.54
C PRO A 186 -10.15 33.56 -7.67
N LEU A 187 -9.73 32.34 -8.08
CA LEU A 187 -9.99 31.11 -7.33
C LEU A 187 -9.58 31.23 -5.86
N ALA A 188 -8.42 31.82 -5.57
CA ALA A 188 -7.95 32.01 -4.19
C ALA A 188 -8.95 32.81 -3.32
N GLU A 189 -9.57 33.86 -3.87
CA GLU A 189 -10.56 34.67 -3.15
C GLU A 189 -11.87 33.90 -2.94
N LEU A 190 -12.28 33.10 -3.92
CA LEU A 190 -13.42 32.19 -3.80
C LEU A 190 -13.21 31.13 -2.72
N VAL A 191 -12.00 30.55 -2.66
CA VAL A 191 -11.62 29.58 -1.64
C VAL A 191 -11.63 30.21 -0.26
N ASP A 192 -11.11 31.43 -0.11
CA ASP A 192 -11.11 32.12 1.18
C ASP A 192 -12.54 32.43 1.66
N LYS A 193 -13.43 32.91 0.76
CA LYS A 193 -14.86 33.11 1.06
C LYS A 193 -15.56 31.79 1.42
N ALA A 194 -15.24 30.72 0.70
CA ALA A 194 -15.81 29.39 0.96
C ALA A 194 -15.30 28.80 2.28
N MET A 195 -14.05 29.06 2.66
CA MET A 195 -13.47 28.67 3.95
C MET A 195 -14.18 29.35 5.12
N GLU A 196 -14.47 30.65 5.01
CA GLU A 196 -15.25 31.38 6.01
C GLU A 196 -16.66 30.78 6.13
N ARG A 197 -17.35 30.59 5.00
CA ARG A 197 -18.67 29.95 4.99
C ARG A 197 -18.65 28.54 5.57
N MET A 198 -17.64 27.73 5.26
CA MET A 198 -17.50 26.36 5.74
C MET A 198 -17.33 26.32 7.28
N ARG A 199 -16.57 27.26 7.84
CA ARG A 199 -16.42 27.41 9.30
C ARG A 199 -17.73 27.80 9.98
N GLU A 200 -18.53 28.67 9.37
CA GLU A 200 -19.84 29.07 9.90
C GLU A 200 -20.92 27.99 9.74
N SER A 201 -20.88 27.25 8.63
CA SER A 201 -21.89 26.24 8.30
C SER A 201 -21.74 24.95 9.11
N GLY A 202 -20.54 24.63 9.60
CA GLY A 202 -20.26 23.38 10.33
C GLY A 202 -20.78 22.16 9.56
N VAL A 203 -21.64 21.35 10.20
CA VAL A 203 -22.24 20.16 9.58
C VAL A 203 -23.05 20.47 8.32
N ARG A 204 -23.66 21.66 8.20
CA ARG A 204 -24.44 22.05 7.01
C ARG A 204 -23.59 22.06 5.75
N TRP A 205 -22.26 22.22 5.90
CA TRP A 205 -21.31 22.13 4.78
C TRP A 205 -21.42 20.82 4.00
N LEU A 206 -21.84 19.71 4.63
CA LEU A 206 -22.09 18.44 3.93
C LEU A 206 -23.01 18.63 2.73
N VAL A 207 -24.10 19.38 2.91
CA VAL A 207 -25.09 19.62 1.85
C VAL A 207 -24.66 20.77 0.95
N GLU A 208 -24.00 21.80 1.49
CA GLU A 208 -23.54 22.95 0.69
C GLU A 208 -22.42 22.61 -0.29
N ALA A 209 -21.49 21.75 0.12
CA ALA A 209 -20.41 21.22 -0.72
C ALA A 209 -20.88 20.08 -1.64
N GLY A 210 -22.11 19.59 -1.48
CA GLY A 210 -22.71 18.59 -2.35
C GLY A 210 -22.27 17.15 -2.08
N TYR A 211 -21.91 16.80 -0.84
CA TYR A 211 -21.55 15.42 -0.50
C TYR A 211 -22.77 14.49 -0.59
N THR A 212 -22.66 13.46 -1.42
CA THR A 212 -23.49 12.24 -1.42
C THR A 212 -22.93 11.19 -0.45
N PRO A 213 -23.68 10.14 -0.08
CA PRO A 213 -23.15 9.03 0.73
C PRO A 213 -21.83 8.44 0.21
N GLU A 214 -21.72 8.26 -1.11
CA GLU A 214 -20.53 7.69 -1.76
C GLU A 214 -19.33 8.65 -1.68
N SER A 215 -19.56 9.93 -1.95
CA SER A 215 -18.50 10.94 -1.84
C SER A 215 -18.10 11.22 -0.39
N PHE A 216 -19.02 11.00 0.56
CA PHE A 216 -18.74 11.11 1.99
C PHE A 216 -17.87 9.95 2.47
N ASP A 217 -18.12 8.73 2.01
CA ASP A 217 -17.23 7.60 2.27
C ASP A 217 -15.82 7.90 1.75
N THR A 218 -15.71 8.38 0.51
CA THR A 218 -14.43 8.77 -0.08
C THR A 218 -13.72 9.85 0.74
N LEU A 219 -14.45 10.85 1.26
CA LEU A 219 -13.92 11.87 2.15
C LEU A 219 -13.31 11.24 3.41
N VAL A 220 -14.05 10.36 4.08
CA VAL A 220 -13.58 9.68 5.31
C VAL A 220 -12.33 8.86 5.01
N GLN A 221 -12.32 8.06 3.94
CA GLN A 221 -11.15 7.25 3.56
C GLN A 221 -9.92 8.13 3.29
N ARG A 222 -10.08 9.29 2.63
CA ARG A 222 -8.98 10.26 2.44
C ARG A 222 -8.45 10.80 3.77
N MET A 223 -9.33 11.13 4.72
CA MET A 223 -8.93 11.60 6.05
C MET A 223 -8.17 10.52 6.84
N LEU A 224 -8.56 9.25 6.71
CA LEU A 224 -7.88 8.12 7.33
C LEU A 224 -6.50 7.89 6.73
N LEU A 225 -6.38 7.92 5.41
CA LEU A 225 -5.11 7.78 4.70
C LEU A 225 -4.11 8.89 5.06
N GLN A 226 -4.59 10.12 5.25
CA GLN A 226 -3.77 11.24 5.72
C GLN A 226 -3.56 11.25 7.24
N LYS A 227 -4.05 10.23 7.96
CA LYS A 227 -3.96 10.10 9.42
C LYS A 227 -4.47 11.35 10.17
N LEU A 228 -5.51 12.02 9.66
CA LEU A 228 -6.02 13.24 10.30
C LEU A 228 -6.62 12.98 11.69
N HIS A 229 -7.06 11.75 11.94
CA HIS A 229 -7.51 11.28 13.24
C HIS A 229 -6.34 11.04 14.24
N TRP A 230 -5.08 11.23 13.85
CA TRP A 230 -3.91 11.16 14.76
C TRP A 230 -3.48 12.51 15.28
N VAL A 231 -3.78 13.59 14.56
CA VAL A 231 -3.34 14.95 14.89
C VAL A 231 -4.43 15.69 15.67
N ALA A 232 -4.06 16.79 16.32
CA ALA A 232 -5.01 17.63 17.03
C ALA A 232 -5.99 18.31 16.06
N THR A 233 -7.21 18.57 16.50
CA THR A 233 -8.27 19.25 15.73
C THR A 233 -7.88 20.67 15.28
N ASP A 234 -6.93 21.31 15.97
CA ASP A 234 -6.36 22.62 15.64
C ASP A 234 -5.05 22.55 14.84
N SER A 235 -4.67 21.36 14.35
CA SER A 235 -3.40 21.13 13.67
C SER A 235 -3.31 21.78 12.27
N PRO A 236 -2.09 22.14 11.81
CA PRO A 236 -1.84 22.58 10.45
C PRO A 236 -2.25 21.55 9.38
N GLU A 237 -2.14 20.25 9.67
CA GLU A 237 -2.49 19.17 8.76
C GLU A 237 -3.99 19.14 8.47
N ILE A 238 -4.83 19.30 9.50
CA ILE A 238 -6.27 19.45 9.29
C ILE A 238 -6.59 20.73 8.54
N GLU A 239 -5.97 21.87 8.88
CA GLU A 239 -6.21 23.13 8.16
C GLU A 239 -5.82 23.02 6.68
N HIS A 240 -4.71 22.35 6.37
CA HIS A 240 -4.26 22.10 4.99
C HIS A 240 -5.26 21.23 4.24
N PHE A 241 -5.69 20.11 4.84
CA PHE A 241 -6.70 19.24 4.26
C PHE A 241 -8.02 19.98 4.02
N THR A 242 -8.49 20.72 5.02
CA THR A 242 -9.70 21.53 4.96
C THR A 242 -9.65 22.51 3.79
N ARG A 243 -8.54 23.25 3.63
CA ARG A 243 -8.40 24.21 2.53
C ARG A 243 -8.47 23.52 1.17
N LYS A 244 -7.79 22.38 1.01
CA LYS A 244 -7.86 21.59 -0.22
C LYS A 244 -9.28 21.07 -0.49
N ALA A 245 -9.95 20.51 0.51
CA ALA A 245 -11.31 19.98 0.34
C ALA A 245 -12.31 21.09 -0.02
N VAL A 246 -12.15 22.29 0.56
CA VAL A 246 -12.95 23.47 0.19
C VAL A 246 -12.62 23.94 -1.22
N GLU A 247 -11.35 23.99 -1.61
CA GLU A 247 -10.94 24.31 -2.97
C GLU A 247 -11.54 23.35 -4.00
N GLU A 248 -11.54 22.05 -3.72
CA GLU A 248 -12.20 21.05 -4.56
C GLU A 248 -13.72 21.31 -4.68
N ALA A 249 -14.39 21.61 -3.57
CA ALA A 249 -15.82 21.93 -3.56
C ALA A 249 -16.13 23.22 -4.35
N VAL A 250 -15.27 24.23 -4.24
CA VAL A 250 -15.37 25.48 -5.01
C VAL A 250 -15.23 25.20 -6.51
N ILE A 251 -14.17 24.50 -6.92
CA ILE A 251 -13.92 24.13 -8.32
C ILE A 251 -15.10 23.34 -8.88
N TRP A 252 -15.61 22.38 -8.11
CA TRP A 252 -16.78 21.59 -8.50
C TRP A 252 -18.03 22.46 -8.65
N SER A 253 -18.25 23.44 -7.76
CA SER A 253 -19.40 24.34 -7.83
C SER A 253 -19.40 25.27 -9.06
N LEU A 254 -18.21 25.56 -9.59
CA LEU A 254 -18.02 26.40 -10.78
C LEU A 254 -18.22 25.64 -12.11
N GLY A 255 -18.33 24.31 -12.05
CA GLY A 255 -18.59 23.45 -13.20
C GLY A 255 -20.04 23.44 -13.65
N THR A 256 -20.26 23.24 -14.95
CA THR A 256 -21.57 22.91 -15.53
C THR A 256 -22.07 21.55 -15.03
N GLU A 257 -23.36 21.29 -15.16
CA GLU A 257 -23.92 19.97 -14.79
C GLU A 257 -23.31 18.83 -15.61
N GLU A 258 -23.02 19.07 -16.90
CA GLU A 258 -22.38 18.11 -17.79
C GLU A 258 -20.94 17.80 -17.33
N GLU A 259 -20.12 18.81 -17.07
CA GLU A 259 -18.75 18.63 -16.58
C GLU A 259 -18.70 17.92 -15.23
N ARG A 260 -19.66 18.19 -14.33
CA ARG A 260 -19.75 17.50 -13.03
C ARG A 260 -20.09 16.03 -13.19
N ARG A 261 -21.03 15.69 -14.08
CA ARG A 261 -21.38 14.29 -14.37
C ARG A 261 -20.22 13.54 -15.03
N GLU A 262 -19.54 14.20 -15.96
CA GLU A 262 -18.36 13.64 -16.62
C GLU A 262 -17.24 13.40 -15.60
N TYR A 263 -16.97 14.36 -14.71
CA TYR A 263 -15.94 14.24 -13.68
C TYR A 263 -16.18 13.02 -12.80
N TRP A 264 -17.40 12.82 -12.33
CA TRP A 264 -17.76 11.63 -11.53
C TRP A 264 -17.57 10.33 -12.31
N THR A 265 -17.93 10.31 -13.58
CA THR A 265 -17.80 9.13 -14.44
C THR A 265 -16.33 8.77 -14.63
N LEU A 266 -15.49 9.76 -14.97
CA LEU A 266 -14.05 9.56 -15.17
C LEU A 266 -13.34 9.22 -13.86
N GLN A 267 -13.71 9.85 -12.74
CA GLN A 267 -13.12 9.52 -11.45
C GLN A 267 -13.40 8.07 -11.05
N GLN A 268 -14.63 7.58 -11.25
CA GLN A 268 -14.98 6.18 -10.99
C GLN A 268 -14.24 5.23 -11.93
N ALA A 269 -14.16 5.55 -13.23
CA ALA A 269 -13.39 4.77 -14.19
C ALA A 269 -11.91 4.69 -13.82
N TRP A 270 -11.30 5.81 -13.42
CA TRP A 270 -9.92 5.86 -12.94
C TRP A 270 -9.70 5.01 -11.69
N LEU A 271 -10.60 5.08 -10.70
CA LEU A 271 -10.50 4.26 -9.50
C LEU A 271 -10.67 2.76 -9.80
N GLN A 272 -11.59 2.39 -10.69
CA GLN A 272 -11.77 1.01 -11.12
C GLN A 272 -10.53 0.48 -11.85
N LEU A 273 -9.95 1.26 -12.77
CA LEU A 273 -8.71 0.89 -13.47
C LEU A 273 -7.55 0.67 -12.49
N LYS A 274 -7.44 1.47 -11.44
CA LYS A 274 -6.43 1.28 -10.39
C LYS A 274 -6.63 -0.02 -9.63
N ASP A 275 -7.86 -0.38 -9.32
CA ASP A 275 -8.18 -1.64 -8.64
C ASP A 275 -7.90 -2.84 -9.56
N ASP A 276 -8.39 -2.80 -10.81
CA ASP A 276 -8.16 -3.84 -11.83
C ASP A 276 -6.66 -4.06 -12.09
N LEU A 277 -5.88 -2.97 -12.14
CA LEU A 277 -4.44 -3.01 -12.29
C LEU A 277 -3.78 -3.65 -11.06
N GLY A 278 -4.23 -3.29 -9.86
CA GLY A 278 -3.76 -3.89 -8.61
C GLY A 278 -4.03 -5.39 -8.54
N GLU A 279 -5.23 -5.83 -8.92
CA GLU A 279 -5.59 -7.25 -9.01
C GLU A 279 -4.71 -7.99 -10.04
N THR A 280 -4.50 -7.39 -11.21
CA THR A 280 -3.66 -7.99 -12.26
C THR A 280 -2.21 -8.14 -11.79
N TYR A 281 -1.65 -7.13 -11.12
CA TYR A 281 -0.30 -7.24 -10.54
C TYR A 281 -0.20 -8.27 -9.43
N LEU A 282 -1.23 -8.40 -8.58
CA LEU A 282 -1.29 -9.45 -7.57
C LEU A 282 -1.29 -10.85 -8.22
N MET A 283 -2.03 -11.04 -9.32
CA MET A 283 -2.04 -12.28 -10.09
C MET A 283 -0.68 -12.58 -10.72
N ILE A 284 -0.01 -11.58 -11.29
CA ILE A 284 1.36 -11.73 -11.83
C ILE A 284 2.31 -12.27 -10.75
N GLU A 285 2.33 -11.66 -9.56
CA GLU A 285 3.24 -12.09 -8.49
C GLU A 285 2.88 -13.49 -7.96
N SER A 286 1.60 -13.84 -7.92
CA SER A 286 1.15 -15.21 -7.61
C SER A 286 1.66 -16.24 -8.62
N VAL A 287 1.53 -15.96 -9.93
CA VAL A 287 2.01 -16.85 -10.99
C VAL A 287 3.54 -16.95 -10.95
N ARG A 288 4.26 -15.86 -10.74
CA ARG A 288 5.73 -15.87 -10.57
C ARG A 288 6.17 -16.78 -9.43
N LEU A 289 5.52 -16.68 -8.28
CA LEU A 289 5.80 -17.52 -7.11
C LEU A 289 5.54 -19.01 -7.41
N GLN A 290 4.44 -19.31 -8.11
CA GLN A 290 4.10 -20.69 -8.51
C GLN A 290 5.08 -21.24 -9.55
N ASN A 291 5.45 -20.45 -10.56
CA ASN A 291 6.43 -20.84 -11.57
C ASN A 291 7.81 -21.07 -10.94
N ALA A 292 8.24 -20.20 -10.02
CA ALA A 292 9.47 -20.37 -9.26
C ALA A 292 9.45 -21.67 -8.43
N ARG A 293 8.32 -22.02 -7.80
CA ARG A 293 8.17 -23.29 -7.07
C ARG A 293 8.36 -24.50 -7.99
N VAL A 294 7.74 -24.50 -9.17
CA VAL A 294 7.93 -25.55 -10.19
C VAL A 294 9.41 -25.64 -10.58
N HIS A 295 10.04 -24.49 -10.85
CA HIS A 295 11.44 -24.43 -11.23
C HIS A 295 12.38 -25.00 -10.16
N TYR A 296 12.29 -24.54 -8.92
CA TYR A 296 13.15 -25.05 -7.84
C TYR A 296 12.91 -26.53 -7.54
N ARG A 297 11.66 -27.01 -7.60
CA ARG A 297 11.37 -28.44 -7.44
C ARG A 297 11.98 -29.27 -8.57
N TYR A 298 11.98 -28.75 -9.78
CA TYR A 298 12.67 -29.38 -10.91
C TYR A 298 14.19 -29.45 -10.67
N LEU A 299 14.82 -28.34 -10.26
CA LEU A 299 16.25 -28.29 -9.97
C LEU A 299 16.69 -29.24 -8.85
N GLN A 300 15.82 -29.51 -7.87
CA GLN A 300 16.11 -30.51 -6.83
C GLN A 300 16.28 -31.92 -7.38
N LEU A 301 15.51 -32.28 -8.40
CA LEU A 301 15.53 -33.62 -8.99
C LEU A 301 16.56 -33.73 -10.11
N PHE A 302 16.67 -32.71 -10.95
CA PHE A 302 17.41 -32.78 -12.22
C PHE A 302 18.61 -31.84 -12.30
N GLY A 303 18.73 -30.86 -11.39
CA GLY A 303 19.73 -29.80 -11.50
C GLY A 303 21.18 -30.30 -11.47
N GLN A 304 21.46 -31.42 -10.79
CA GLN A 304 22.81 -32.02 -10.84
C GLN A 304 23.12 -32.62 -12.21
N TYR A 305 22.15 -33.28 -12.85
CA TYR A 305 22.33 -33.83 -14.18
C TYR A 305 22.56 -32.73 -15.23
N GLU A 306 21.84 -31.61 -15.13
CA GLU A 306 22.08 -30.45 -15.99
C GLU A 306 23.48 -29.83 -15.79
N LEU A 307 23.95 -29.74 -14.53
CA LEU A 307 25.32 -29.29 -14.26
C LEU A 307 26.37 -30.21 -14.89
N ASP A 308 26.20 -31.52 -14.74
CA ASP A 308 27.11 -32.51 -15.30
C ASP A 308 27.14 -32.44 -16.84
N LEU A 309 25.99 -32.21 -17.48
CA LEU A 309 25.92 -31.94 -18.92
C LEU A 309 26.63 -30.65 -19.31
N MET A 310 26.38 -29.54 -18.60
CA MET A 310 27.03 -28.25 -18.88
C MET A 310 28.55 -28.36 -18.78
N ASP A 311 29.07 -29.05 -17.76
CA ASP A 311 30.51 -29.27 -17.61
C ASP A 311 31.11 -30.03 -18.80
N LEU A 312 30.43 -31.08 -19.27
CA LEU A 312 30.86 -31.85 -20.44
C LEU A 312 30.74 -31.07 -21.75
N GLU A 313 29.69 -30.27 -21.94
CA GLU A 313 29.50 -29.44 -23.13
C GLU A 313 30.54 -28.32 -23.23
N ILE A 314 30.90 -27.69 -22.10
CA ILE A 314 31.99 -26.70 -22.04
C ILE A 314 33.30 -27.37 -22.45
N ARG A 315 33.59 -28.54 -21.89
CA ARG A 315 34.82 -29.28 -22.20
C ARG A 315 34.87 -29.72 -23.66
N ARG A 316 33.76 -30.26 -24.18
CA ARG A 316 33.65 -30.66 -25.58
C ARG A 316 33.88 -29.48 -26.52
N TRP A 317 33.20 -28.37 -26.29
CA TRP A 317 33.36 -27.15 -27.07
C TRP A 317 34.80 -26.67 -27.06
N GLU A 318 35.44 -26.64 -25.88
CA GLU A 318 36.84 -26.23 -25.72
C GLU A 318 37.76 -27.08 -26.60
N LEU A 319 37.60 -28.41 -26.56
CA LEU A 319 38.40 -29.35 -27.35
C LEU A 319 38.16 -29.19 -28.85
N GLU A 320 36.91 -29.06 -29.29
CA GLU A 320 36.56 -28.83 -30.69
C GLU A 320 37.23 -27.55 -31.23
N GLN A 321 37.24 -26.47 -30.45
CA GLN A 321 37.92 -25.22 -30.83
C GLN A 321 39.44 -25.40 -30.92
N LYS A 322 40.06 -26.04 -29.92
CA LYS A 322 41.51 -26.29 -29.92
C LYS A 322 41.94 -27.16 -31.10
N ILE A 323 41.20 -28.22 -31.40
CA ILE A 323 41.45 -29.10 -32.55
C ILE A 323 41.32 -28.31 -33.87
N ALA A 324 40.27 -27.50 -34.03
CA ALA A 324 40.05 -26.71 -35.23
C ALA A 324 41.17 -25.68 -35.47
N LEU A 325 41.61 -25.00 -34.40
CA LEU A 325 42.72 -24.05 -34.43
C LEU A 325 44.04 -24.75 -34.76
N LYS A 326 44.37 -25.88 -34.10
CA LYS A 326 45.59 -26.64 -34.36
C LYS A 326 45.63 -27.22 -35.78
N ARG A 327 44.49 -27.66 -36.33
CA ARG A 327 44.41 -28.13 -37.72
C ARG A 327 44.64 -27.02 -38.75
N THR A 328 44.16 -25.82 -38.45
CA THR A 328 44.28 -24.67 -39.35
C THR A 328 45.66 -24.01 -39.21
N ASN A 329 46.27 -24.10 -38.05
CA ASN A 329 47.60 -23.58 -37.74
C ASN A 329 48.40 -24.61 -36.91
N PRO A 330 49.11 -25.54 -37.59
CA PRO A 330 49.84 -26.63 -36.94
C PRO A 330 50.96 -26.17 -35.99
N GLU A 331 51.48 -24.95 -36.17
CA GLU A 331 52.58 -24.41 -35.35
C GLU A 331 52.14 -23.88 -33.99
N LEU A 332 50.82 -23.79 -33.72
CA LEU A 332 50.33 -23.27 -32.43
C LEU A 332 50.68 -24.22 -31.29
N SER A 333 51.38 -23.70 -30.30
CA SER A 333 51.69 -24.42 -29.07
C SER A 333 50.43 -24.66 -28.21
N ALA A 334 50.53 -25.58 -27.26
CA ALA A 334 49.44 -25.83 -26.31
C ALA A 334 49.06 -24.57 -25.52
N GLU A 335 50.03 -23.73 -25.15
CA GLU A 335 49.79 -22.47 -24.42
C GLU A 335 49.05 -21.42 -25.29
N GLU A 336 49.36 -21.35 -26.58
CA GLU A 336 48.68 -20.42 -27.49
C GLU A 336 47.24 -20.86 -27.79
N LEU A 337 46.99 -22.17 -27.87
CA LEU A 337 45.64 -22.72 -27.98
C LEU A 337 44.81 -22.46 -26.73
N GLU A 338 45.42 -22.58 -25.55
CA GLU A 338 44.79 -22.31 -24.26
C GLU A 338 44.31 -20.86 -24.16
N LYS A 339 45.22 -19.93 -24.49
CA LYS A 339 44.93 -18.49 -24.48
C LYS A 339 43.86 -18.10 -25.49
N ALA A 340 43.77 -18.80 -26.63
CA ALA A 340 42.79 -18.51 -27.67
C ALA A 340 41.34 -18.84 -27.28
N VAL A 341 41.13 -19.73 -26.31
CA VAL A 341 39.80 -20.16 -25.85
C VAL A 341 39.42 -19.62 -24.48
N GLU A 342 40.37 -19.05 -23.74
CA GLU A 342 40.23 -18.63 -22.34
C GLU A 342 39.05 -17.70 -22.10
N GLU A 343 38.93 -16.59 -22.85
CA GLU A 343 37.87 -15.59 -22.64
C GLU A 343 36.45 -16.16 -22.80
N GLU A 344 36.23 -17.02 -23.80
CA GLU A 344 34.92 -17.64 -24.03
C GLU A 344 34.66 -18.80 -23.06
N ARG A 345 35.71 -19.52 -22.62
CA ARG A 345 35.60 -20.52 -21.55
C ARG A 345 35.14 -19.86 -20.26
N GLU A 346 35.78 -18.76 -19.85
CA GLU A 346 35.42 -18.03 -18.63
C GLU A 346 33.96 -17.56 -18.64
N LYS A 347 33.44 -17.09 -19.79
CA LYS A 347 32.03 -16.72 -19.93
C LYS A 347 31.09 -17.90 -19.71
N ARG A 348 31.41 -19.06 -20.28
CA ARG A 348 30.62 -20.29 -20.12
C ARG A 348 30.70 -20.84 -18.71
N GLU A 349 31.88 -20.84 -18.10
CA GLU A 349 32.09 -21.25 -16.71
C GLU A 349 31.33 -20.34 -15.73
N LYS A 350 31.32 -19.03 -15.98
CA LYS A 350 30.52 -18.08 -15.20
C LYS A 350 29.02 -18.41 -15.26
N ALA A 351 28.49 -18.68 -16.46
CA ALA A 351 27.09 -19.08 -16.62
C ALA A 351 26.77 -20.39 -15.90
N ARG A 352 27.70 -21.36 -15.94
CA ARG A 352 27.60 -22.61 -15.17
C ARG A 352 27.62 -22.35 -13.67
N ASP A 353 28.48 -21.46 -13.17
CA ASP A 353 28.58 -21.15 -11.74
C ASP A 353 27.34 -20.41 -11.22
N ASP A 354 26.78 -19.51 -12.02
CA ASP A 354 25.49 -18.87 -11.73
C ASP A 354 24.37 -19.92 -11.65
N PHE A 355 24.32 -20.88 -12.59
CA PHE A 355 23.36 -21.99 -12.55
C PHE A 355 23.58 -22.93 -11.35
N ARG A 356 24.85 -23.23 -11.03
CA ARG A 356 25.22 -24.04 -9.86
C ARG A 356 24.73 -23.42 -8.56
N LYS A 357 24.74 -22.10 -8.46
CA LYS A 357 24.18 -21.38 -7.32
C LYS A 357 22.67 -21.65 -7.19
N ASP A 358 21.91 -21.53 -8.28
CA ASP A 358 20.47 -21.80 -8.28
C ASP A 358 20.16 -23.28 -7.92
N VAL A 359 20.97 -24.24 -8.39
CA VAL A 359 20.87 -25.66 -8.01
C VAL A 359 21.17 -25.89 -6.53
N ASN A 360 22.21 -25.24 -5.99
CA ASN A 360 22.53 -25.36 -4.56
C ASN A 360 21.44 -24.75 -3.69
N ASP A 361 20.93 -23.59 -4.07
CA ASP A 361 19.80 -22.95 -3.41
C ASP A 361 18.58 -23.88 -3.42
N ALA A 362 18.29 -24.54 -4.56
CA ALA A 362 17.23 -25.54 -4.67
C ALA A 362 17.40 -26.70 -3.70
N LYS A 363 18.61 -27.24 -3.53
CA LYS A 363 18.90 -28.36 -2.61
C LYS A 363 18.64 -28.02 -1.13
N VAL A 364 18.76 -26.75 -0.76
CA VAL A 364 18.52 -26.28 0.63
C VAL A 364 17.04 -25.98 0.89
N ILE A 365 16.25 -25.73 -0.17
CA ILE A 365 14.80 -25.61 -0.05
C ILE A 365 14.25 -26.95 0.45
N ASP A 366 13.55 -26.92 1.56
CA ASP A 366 12.91 -28.11 2.07
C ASP A 366 11.41 -27.90 2.08
N PHE A 367 10.78 -28.39 1.01
CA PHE A 367 9.33 -28.36 0.81
C PHE A 367 8.57 -29.14 1.90
N ILE A 368 9.27 -29.89 2.77
CA ILE A 368 8.73 -30.71 3.85
C ILE A 368 9.09 -30.15 5.25
N LYS A 369 10.20 -29.38 5.41
CA LYS A 369 10.71 -28.89 6.72
C LYS A 369 10.15 -27.58 7.24
N ILE A 370 9.16 -26.95 6.60
CA ILE A 370 8.15 -26.27 7.44
C ILE A 370 7.30 -27.36 8.11
N ARG A 371 7.98 -28.18 8.92
CA ARG A 371 7.38 -28.91 10.00
C ARG A 371 6.85 -27.84 10.93
N PRO A 372 5.56 -27.91 11.31
CA PRO A 372 5.05 -27.11 12.40
C PRO A 372 6.03 -27.20 13.57
N GLY A 373 6.66 -26.08 13.91
CA GLY A 373 7.79 -26.05 14.84
C GLY A 373 7.46 -26.83 16.09
N GLY A 374 8.24 -27.89 16.38
CA GLY A 374 8.25 -28.59 17.66
C GLY A 374 6.88 -29.00 18.25
N GLY A 375 5.83 -29.11 17.42
CA GLY A 375 4.46 -29.17 17.91
C GLY A 375 3.41 -29.23 16.79
N GLY A 376 3.59 -30.13 15.81
CA GLY A 376 2.50 -30.81 15.07
C GLY A 376 1.23 -30.06 14.63
N GLY A 377 1.23 -28.74 14.40
CA GLY A 377 0.06 -27.98 13.97
C GLY A 377 0.10 -27.60 12.50
N TRP A 378 -0.84 -28.12 11.70
CA TRP A 378 -1.34 -27.40 10.51
C TRP A 378 -1.42 -25.91 10.87
N GLY A 379 -0.87 -25.01 10.04
CA GLY A 379 -0.89 -23.57 10.30
C GLY A 379 -2.28 -23.12 10.79
N LEU A 380 -2.33 -22.12 11.68
CA LEU A 380 -3.60 -21.70 12.27
C LEU A 380 -4.57 -21.26 11.16
N PRO A 381 -5.81 -21.79 11.12
CA PRO A 381 -6.83 -21.29 10.21
C PRO A 381 -7.01 -19.79 10.44
N VAL A 382 -6.76 -19.01 9.38
CA VAL A 382 -6.89 -17.56 9.41
C VAL A 382 -8.36 -17.19 9.10
N PRO A 383 -9.03 -16.36 9.92
CA PRO A 383 -10.37 -15.86 9.60
C PRO A 383 -10.43 -15.16 8.24
N GLU A 384 -11.59 -15.21 7.57
CA GLU A 384 -11.75 -14.60 6.23
C GLU A 384 -11.37 -13.12 6.20
N ARG A 385 -11.69 -12.36 7.26
CA ARG A 385 -11.33 -10.94 7.40
C ARG A 385 -9.81 -10.74 7.40
N GLU A 386 -9.07 -11.59 8.12
CA GLU A 386 -7.62 -11.51 8.18
C GLU A 386 -6.97 -11.96 6.87
N ARG A 387 -7.55 -12.96 6.20
CA ARG A 387 -7.14 -13.36 4.85
C ARG A 387 -7.32 -12.23 3.85
N ALA A 388 -8.47 -11.57 3.86
CA ALA A 388 -8.74 -10.43 2.98
C ALA A 388 -7.79 -9.27 3.26
N ALA A 389 -7.53 -8.95 4.54
CA ALA A 389 -6.58 -7.90 4.92
C ALA A 389 -5.16 -8.21 4.44
N TYR A 390 -4.72 -9.47 4.53
CA TYR A 390 -3.41 -9.90 4.02
C TYR A 390 -3.31 -9.71 2.50
N ILE A 391 -4.35 -10.11 1.75
CA ILE A 391 -4.39 -9.99 0.28
C ILE A 391 -4.38 -8.51 -0.12
N GLU A 392 -5.19 -7.68 0.55
CA GLU A 392 -5.23 -6.25 0.31
C GLU A 392 -3.90 -5.56 0.61
N GLU A 393 -3.22 -5.96 1.69
CA GLU A 393 -1.89 -5.43 2.01
C GLU A 393 -0.87 -5.79 0.92
N CYS A 394 -0.87 -7.03 0.44
CA CYS A 394 -0.06 -7.45 -0.69
C CYS A 394 -0.38 -6.63 -1.95
N LYS A 395 -1.66 -6.47 -2.30
CA LYS A 395 -2.11 -5.68 -3.45
C LYS A 395 -1.59 -4.24 -3.36
N LYS A 396 -1.78 -3.57 -2.23
CA LYS A 396 -1.30 -2.20 -1.98
C LYS A 396 0.21 -2.08 -2.15
N LEU A 397 0.98 -2.98 -1.53
CA LEU A 397 2.44 -2.93 -1.59
C LEU A 397 2.96 -3.20 -3.01
N ILE A 398 2.40 -4.18 -3.72
CA ILE A 398 2.77 -4.49 -5.10
C ILE A 398 2.46 -3.32 -6.03
N SER A 399 1.25 -2.73 -5.91
CA SER A 399 0.87 -1.56 -6.69
C SER A 399 1.82 -0.39 -6.46
N LEU A 400 2.25 -0.16 -5.21
CA LEU A 400 3.20 0.90 -4.88
C LEU A 400 4.59 0.64 -5.45
N ILE A 401 5.08 -0.60 -5.33
CA ILE A 401 6.35 -1.04 -5.93
C ILE A 401 6.32 -0.79 -7.44
N ARG A 402 5.30 -1.31 -8.14
CA ARG A 402 5.12 -1.15 -9.60
C ARG A 402 5.00 0.32 -9.99
N TYR A 403 4.25 1.12 -9.23
CA TYR A 403 4.10 2.56 -9.50
C TYR A 403 5.44 3.29 -9.46
N LYS A 404 6.25 3.04 -8.41
CA LYS A 404 7.54 3.71 -8.18
C LYS A 404 8.64 3.28 -9.17
N THR A 405 8.47 2.15 -9.82
CA THR A 405 9.48 1.59 -10.74
C THR A 405 9.04 1.65 -12.21
N HIS A 406 7.79 2.01 -12.48
CA HIS A 406 7.28 2.11 -13.84
C HIS A 406 8.00 3.24 -14.61
N PRO A 407 8.57 2.97 -15.81
CA PRO A 407 9.30 3.99 -16.57
C PRO A 407 8.47 5.23 -16.89
N ALA A 408 7.16 5.07 -17.16
CA ALA A 408 6.28 6.21 -17.45
C ALA A 408 6.10 7.14 -16.24
N ASN A 409 5.97 6.58 -15.03
CA ASN A 409 5.82 7.36 -13.80
C ASN A 409 7.12 8.06 -13.43
N LEU A 410 8.25 7.37 -13.58
CA LEU A 410 9.58 7.94 -13.34
C LEU A 410 9.87 9.12 -14.27
N LYS A 411 9.55 9.02 -15.57
CA LYS A 411 9.76 10.09 -16.56
C LYS A 411 9.02 11.40 -16.24
N ARG A 412 7.94 11.34 -15.46
CA ARG A 412 7.18 12.53 -15.05
C ARG A 412 7.88 13.34 -13.96
N HIS A 413 8.85 12.74 -13.25
CA HIS A 413 9.54 13.42 -12.17
C HIS A 413 10.69 14.29 -12.73
N PRO A 414 10.77 15.59 -12.39
CA PRO A 414 11.75 16.52 -12.97
C PRO A 414 13.21 16.17 -12.64
N ASN A 415 13.45 15.39 -11.59
CA ASN A 415 14.80 14.90 -11.25
C ASN A 415 15.17 13.58 -11.95
N TYR A 416 14.24 12.90 -12.63
CA TYR A 416 14.56 11.65 -13.33
C TYR A 416 15.48 11.86 -14.53
N GLU A 417 15.37 12.99 -15.22
CA GLU A 417 16.29 13.35 -16.30
C GLU A 417 17.73 13.55 -15.82
N LYS A 418 17.94 13.85 -14.54
CA LYS A 418 19.27 14.06 -13.93
C LYS A 418 20.00 12.75 -13.62
N LEU A 419 19.33 11.61 -13.70
CA LEU A 419 19.97 10.30 -13.54
C LEU A 419 20.87 9.98 -14.73
N THR A 420 22.10 9.54 -14.45
CA THR A 420 23.01 9.06 -15.50
C THR A 420 22.49 7.74 -16.10
N PRO A 421 22.93 7.34 -17.31
CA PRO A 421 22.59 6.04 -17.87
C PRO A 421 22.93 4.88 -16.92
N GLU A 422 24.04 4.96 -16.19
CA GLU A 422 24.47 3.95 -15.22
C GLU A 422 23.52 3.86 -14.03
N GLN A 423 23.01 5.00 -13.52
CA GLN A 423 22.03 5.01 -12.43
C GLN A 423 20.65 4.48 -12.87
N LYS A 424 20.26 4.74 -14.12
CA LYS A 424 19.02 4.19 -14.71
C LYS A 424 19.13 2.67 -14.87
N GLU A 425 20.28 2.19 -15.30
CA GLU A 425 20.59 0.76 -15.41
C GLU A 425 20.63 0.10 -14.03
N GLU A 426 21.26 0.71 -13.02
CA GLU A 426 21.27 0.21 -11.64
C GLU A 426 19.84 0.13 -11.07
N LEU A 427 19.00 1.14 -11.29
CA LEU A 427 17.60 1.12 -10.88
C LEU A 427 16.83 -0.03 -11.55
N ALA A 428 17.05 -0.26 -12.84
CA ALA A 428 16.42 -1.35 -13.59
C ALA A 428 16.90 -2.73 -13.08
N GLN A 429 18.20 -2.89 -12.79
CA GLN A 429 18.77 -4.12 -12.25
C GLN A 429 18.26 -4.40 -10.83
N ILE A 430 18.15 -3.38 -9.98
CA ILE A 430 17.59 -3.55 -8.63
C ILE A 430 16.11 -3.88 -8.71
N PHE A 431 15.36 -3.25 -9.62
CA PHE A 431 13.96 -3.62 -9.85
C PHE A 431 13.82 -5.07 -10.33
N ALA A 432 14.62 -5.50 -11.31
CA ALA A 432 14.65 -6.88 -11.77
C ALA A 432 15.01 -7.85 -10.64
N ALA A 433 15.98 -7.50 -9.78
CA ALA A 433 16.36 -8.30 -8.61
C ALA A 433 15.25 -8.35 -7.55
N ALA A 434 14.52 -7.26 -7.34
CA ALA A 434 13.35 -7.21 -6.46
C ALA A 434 12.20 -8.08 -6.98
N LEU A 435 12.04 -8.14 -8.30
CA LEU A 435 11.05 -9.00 -8.95
C LEU A 435 11.47 -10.49 -8.98
N LYS A 436 12.75 -10.85 -8.80
CA LYS A 436 13.18 -12.26 -8.71
C LYS A 436 12.68 -12.88 -7.40
N VAL A 437 11.95 -13.99 -7.51
CA VAL A 437 11.49 -14.78 -6.35
C VAL A 437 12.68 -15.52 -5.74
N LYS A 438 12.92 -15.31 -4.45
CA LYS A 438 14.02 -15.95 -3.72
C LYS A 438 13.67 -17.39 -3.32
N PRO A 439 14.67 -18.28 -3.17
CA PRO A 439 14.48 -19.64 -2.67
C PRO A 439 13.68 -19.72 -1.37
N GLY A 440 13.92 -18.79 -0.44
CA GLY A 440 13.23 -18.72 0.85
C GLY A 440 11.76 -18.30 0.77
N GLU A 441 11.25 -17.88 -0.39
CA GLU A 441 9.85 -17.50 -0.57
C GLU A 441 8.98 -18.69 -1.02
N VAL A 442 9.57 -19.72 -1.63
CA VAL A 442 8.81 -20.86 -2.18
C VAL A 442 8.62 -22.03 -1.19
N VAL A 443 9.19 -21.92 0.01
CA VAL A 443 9.22 -22.95 1.08
C VAL A 443 7.85 -23.28 1.68
N TYR A 444 6.87 -22.39 1.53
CA TYR A 444 5.57 -22.52 2.20
C TYR A 444 4.68 -23.60 1.57
N PRO A 445 4.10 -24.54 2.37
CA PRO A 445 3.16 -25.53 1.87
C PRO A 445 1.88 -24.92 1.28
N SER A 446 1.20 -25.64 0.38
CA SER A 446 0.05 -25.13 -0.41
C SER A 446 -1.15 -24.60 0.38
N ASN A 447 -1.25 -24.94 1.67
CA ASN A 447 -2.29 -24.49 2.58
C ASN A 447 -1.96 -23.16 3.31
N TYR A 448 -0.80 -22.56 3.05
CA TYR A 448 -0.39 -21.25 3.58
C TYR A 448 -0.67 -20.13 2.57
N LEU A 449 -0.92 -18.91 3.03
CA LEU A 449 -1.14 -17.76 2.14
C LEU A 449 0.13 -17.40 1.37
N GLU A 450 1.27 -17.52 2.05
CA GLU A 450 2.62 -17.34 1.54
C GLU A 450 2.99 -18.34 0.43
N SER A 451 2.17 -19.37 0.22
CA SER A 451 2.33 -20.32 -0.88
C SER A 451 1.69 -19.86 -2.19
N ARG A 452 0.84 -18.82 -2.12
CA ARG A 452 0.09 -18.23 -3.23
C ARG A 452 0.46 -16.77 -3.45
N PHE A 453 0.85 -16.05 -2.41
CA PHE A 453 1.22 -14.64 -2.46
C PHE A 453 2.57 -14.45 -1.76
N ARG A 454 3.36 -13.45 -2.18
CA ARG A 454 4.54 -13.07 -1.40
C ARG A 454 4.13 -12.57 -0.01
N SER A 455 5.06 -12.59 0.94
CA SER A 455 4.81 -12.04 2.27
C SER A 455 4.80 -10.50 2.26
N PRO A 456 3.88 -9.83 2.97
CA PRO A 456 3.91 -8.38 3.17
C PRO A 456 5.25 -7.88 3.72
N ALA A 457 5.91 -8.67 4.57
CA ALA A 457 7.23 -8.34 5.11
C ALA A 457 8.31 -8.25 4.03
N GLU A 458 8.32 -9.18 3.07
CA GLU A 458 9.29 -9.14 1.96
C GLU A 458 8.95 -8.02 0.97
N LEU A 459 7.67 -7.80 0.67
CA LEU A 459 7.23 -6.67 -0.15
C LEU A 459 7.63 -5.32 0.48
N ARG A 460 7.50 -5.16 1.80
CA ARG A 460 7.99 -3.96 2.53
C ARG A 460 9.49 -3.78 2.40
N ARG A 461 10.28 -4.86 2.48
CA ARG A 461 11.75 -4.79 2.29
C ARG A 461 12.12 -4.34 0.89
N ILE A 462 11.43 -4.88 -0.13
CA ILE A 462 11.60 -4.48 -1.53
C ILE A 462 11.28 -3.00 -1.69
N LEU A 463 10.11 -2.57 -1.21
CA LEU A 463 9.67 -1.19 -1.29
C LEU A 463 10.67 -0.23 -0.62
N LYS A 464 11.12 -0.55 0.61
CA LYS A 464 12.12 0.24 1.32
C LYS A 464 13.40 0.40 0.50
N ARG A 465 13.86 -0.67 -0.16
CA ARG A 465 15.06 -0.61 -1.00
C ARG A 465 14.87 0.30 -2.22
N ILE A 466 13.68 0.27 -2.84
CA ILE A 466 13.33 1.17 -3.94
C ILE A 466 13.31 2.62 -3.45
N ASP A 467 12.68 2.89 -2.31
CA ASP A 467 12.62 4.23 -1.71
C ASP A 467 14.02 4.77 -1.42
N GLU A 468 14.93 3.98 -0.83
CA GLU A 468 16.32 4.38 -0.59
C GLU A 468 17.04 4.86 -1.87
N ILE A 469 16.81 4.21 -3.01
CA ILE A 469 17.45 4.57 -4.29
C ILE A 469 16.85 5.85 -4.87
N LEU A 470 15.51 5.94 -4.86
CA LEU A 470 14.81 7.12 -5.37
C LEU A 470 15.13 8.35 -4.51
N GLU A 471 15.20 8.21 -3.18
CA GLU A 471 15.59 9.28 -2.26
C GLU A 471 17.03 9.76 -2.51
N GLN A 472 17.98 8.85 -2.72
CA GLN A 472 19.36 9.22 -3.08
C GLN A 472 19.43 10.00 -4.40
N ALA A 473 18.52 9.71 -5.34
CA ALA A 473 18.37 10.44 -6.58
C ALA A 473 17.56 11.75 -6.46
N GLY A 474 17.03 12.06 -5.27
CA GLY A 474 16.11 13.19 -5.05
C GLY A 474 14.78 13.03 -5.78
N ILE A 475 14.35 11.80 -6.04
CA ILE A 475 13.07 11.46 -6.65
C ILE A 475 12.12 11.03 -5.53
N ASN A 476 11.01 11.74 -5.37
CA ASN A 476 9.94 11.33 -4.45
C ASN A 476 8.66 11.07 -5.23
N LEU A 477 8.39 9.80 -5.48
CA LEU A 477 7.15 9.36 -6.12
C LEU A 477 6.21 8.82 -5.05
N ASN A 478 5.09 9.50 -4.86
CA ASN A 478 3.96 8.95 -4.12
C ASN A 478 2.78 8.86 -5.09
N PRO A 479 2.08 7.72 -5.17
CA PRO A 479 0.86 7.64 -5.94
C PRO A 479 -0.17 8.54 -5.27
N GLU A 480 -0.32 9.74 -5.82
CA GLU A 480 -1.35 10.67 -5.38
C GLU A 480 -2.72 10.05 -5.68
N LEU A 481 -3.61 10.09 -4.69
CA LEU A 481 -5.03 9.78 -4.86
C LEU A 481 -5.84 11.04 -5.24
N GLU A 482 -5.14 12.11 -5.61
CA GLU A 482 -5.73 13.42 -5.85
C GLU A 482 -5.73 13.76 -7.34
N VAL A 483 -6.88 14.23 -7.83
CA VAL A 483 -7.05 14.73 -9.19
C VAL A 483 -6.40 16.11 -9.31
N LYS A 484 -5.52 16.31 -10.30
CA LYS A 484 -4.78 17.58 -10.48
C LYS A 484 -5.52 18.54 -11.41
N GLY A 485 -5.39 19.84 -11.16
CA GLY A 485 -5.93 20.91 -12.00
C GLY A 485 -6.59 22.03 -11.19
N GLU A 486 -6.45 23.26 -11.67
CA GLU A 486 -6.97 24.49 -11.04
C GLU A 486 -8.46 24.73 -11.38
N THR A 487 -8.94 24.17 -12.49
CA THR A 487 -10.35 24.25 -12.91
C THR A 487 -10.94 22.86 -13.15
N LEU A 488 -12.27 22.75 -13.21
CA LEU A 488 -12.93 21.48 -13.53
C LEU A 488 -12.55 20.96 -14.92
N PRO A 489 -12.44 21.81 -15.98
CA PRO A 489 -11.84 21.41 -17.25
C PRO A 489 -10.41 20.88 -17.15
N ASP A 490 -9.54 21.49 -16.35
CA ASP A 490 -8.16 21.01 -16.17
C ASP A 490 -8.15 19.63 -15.49
N ARG A 491 -9.01 19.43 -14.50
CA ARG A 491 -9.18 18.15 -13.80
C ARG A 491 -9.74 17.06 -14.69
N LEU A 492 -10.69 17.41 -15.55
CA LEU A 492 -11.19 16.50 -16.58
C LEU A 492 -10.09 16.12 -17.58
N ALA A 493 -9.29 17.10 -18.03
CA ALA A 493 -8.16 16.84 -18.92
C ALA A 493 -7.12 15.92 -18.25
N TRP A 494 -6.78 16.19 -16.99
CA TRP A 494 -5.88 15.34 -16.22
C TRP A 494 -6.44 13.92 -16.04
N LEU A 495 -7.72 13.77 -15.69
CA LEU A 495 -8.37 12.45 -15.54
C LEU A 495 -8.33 11.67 -16.84
N ARG A 496 -8.58 12.31 -17.99
CA ARG A 496 -8.54 11.64 -19.30
C ARG A 496 -7.15 11.14 -19.65
N GLU A 497 -6.11 11.94 -19.39
CA GLU A 497 -4.71 11.52 -19.57
C GLU A 497 -4.36 10.36 -18.64
N GLU A 498 -4.65 10.48 -17.34
CA GLU A 498 -4.37 9.40 -16.38
C GLU A 498 -5.11 8.10 -16.72
N ILE A 499 -6.39 8.17 -17.10
CA ILE A 499 -7.15 6.98 -17.51
C ILE A 499 -6.44 6.29 -18.67
N LYS A 500 -5.99 7.05 -19.67
CA LYS A 500 -5.26 6.50 -20.80
C LYS A 500 -3.97 5.80 -20.36
N ASP A 501 -3.19 6.40 -19.46
CA ASP A 501 -1.97 5.74 -18.95
C ASP A 501 -2.30 4.46 -18.19
N TYR A 502 -3.34 4.47 -17.34
CA TYR A 502 -3.74 3.28 -16.59
C TYR A 502 -4.31 2.17 -17.48
N GLU A 503 -5.00 2.51 -18.57
CA GLU A 503 -5.39 1.56 -19.61
C GLU A 503 -4.15 0.92 -20.26
N GLU A 504 -3.15 1.72 -20.62
CA GLU A 504 -1.88 1.22 -21.16
C GLU A 504 -1.15 0.30 -20.16
N PHE A 505 -1.05 0.70 -18.89
CA PHE A 505 -0.42 -0.11 -17.84
C PHE A 505 -1.17 -1.42 -17.59
N LEU A 506 -2.49 -1.41 -17.68
CA LEU A 506 -3.32 -2.61 -17.51
C LEU A 506 -3.13 -3.59 -18.67
N GLU A 507 -3.06 -3.10 -19.90
CA GLU A 507 -2.77 -3.94 -21.07
C GLU A 507 -1.36 -4.53 -21.00
N GLU A 508 -0.35 -3.74 -20.62
CA GLU A 508 1.01 -4.25 -20.39
C GLU A 508 1.03 -5.35 -19.31
N ALA A 509 0.31 -5.14 -18.19
CA ALA A 509 0.20 -6.13 -17.12
C ALA A 509 -0.51 -7.40 -17.57
N ARG A 510 -1.57 -7.30 -18.39
CA ARG A 510 -2.28 -8.46 -18.96
C ARG A 510 -1.38 -9.27 -19.89
N LEU A 511 -0.58 -8.61 -20.72
CA LEU A 511 0.39 -9.27 -21.60
C LEU A 511 1.49 -9.98 -20.79
N GLU A 512 2.01 -9.34 -19.74
CA GLU A 512 2.97 -9.96 -18.82
C GLU A 512 2.38 -11.21 -18.15
N LEU A 513 1.16 -11.10 -17.62
CA LEU A 513 0.46 -12.22 -16.99
C LEU A 513 0.25 -13.38 -17.97
N GLN A 514 -0.18 -13.08 -19.19
CA GLN A 514 -0.37 -14.09 -20.23
C GLN A 514 0.96 -14.79 -20.57
N SER A 515 2.05 -14.03 -20.72
CA SER A 515 3.37 -14.59 -21.00
C SER A 515 3.83 -15.55 -19.89
N LEU A 516 3.59 -15.21 -18.63
CA LEU A 516 3.94 -16.07 -17.49
C LEU A 516 3.07 -17.35 -17.40
N LEU A 517 1.79 -17.25 -17.77
CA LEU A 517 0.87 -18.39 -17.80
C LEU A 517 1.17 -19.35 -18.96
N GLN A 518 1.70 -18.83 -20.07
CA GLN A 518 2.02 -19.58 -21.29
C GLN A 518 3.51 -19.95 -21.40
N ASP A 519 4.27 -19.85 -20.30
CA ASP A 519 5.68 -20.27 -20.26
C ASP A 519 5.81 -21.77 -20.54
N GLU A 520 6.25 -22.10 -21.76
CA GLU A 520 6.38 -23.49 -22.23
C GLU A 520 7.40 -24.29 -21.41
N GLU A 521 8.48 -23.66 -20.96
CA GLU A 521 9.52 -24.34 -20.17
C GLU A 521 9.00 -24.70 -18.79
N ILE A 522 8.28 -23.80 -18.15
CA ILE A 522 7.61 -24.10 -16.88
C ILE A 522 6.52 -25.15 -17.06
N ALA A 523 5.75 -25.11 -18.16
CA ALA A 523 4.73 -26.11 -18.46
C ALA A 523 5.34 -27.52 -18.62
N LYS A 524 6.46 -27.65 -19.35
CA LYS A 524 7.21 -28.91 -19.49
C LYS A 524 7.71 -29.41 -18.13
N LYS A 525 8.35 -28.54 -17.34
CA LYS A 525 8.84 -28.88 -15.99
C LYS A 525 7.71 -29.35 -15.08
N ARG A 526 6.54 -28.67 -15.13
CA ARG A 526 5.36 -29.06 -14.36
C ARG A 526 4.85 -30.45 -14.77
N ALA A 527 4.73 -30.73 -16.07
CA ALA A 527 4.29 -32.02 -16.58
C ALA A 527 5.22 -33.17 -16.14
N ILE A 528 6.54 -32.95 -16.16
CA ILE A 528 7.52 -33.93 -15.64
C ILE A 528 7.33 -34.16 -14.14
N LEU A 529 7.16 -33.09 -13.36
CA LEU A 529 7.03 -33.18 -11.90
C LEU A 529 5.71 -33.84 -11.44
N GLU A 530 4.66 -33.79 -12.24
CA GLU A 530 3.35 -34.39 -11.91
C GLU A 530 3.29 -35.91 -12.14
N ASN A 531 4.24 -36.50 -12.89
CA ASN A 531 4.23 -37.91 -13.24
C ASN A 531 5.57 -38.60 -12.90
N GLU A 532 5.57 -39.53 -11.94
CA GLU A 532 6.77 -40.27 -11.53
C GLU A 532 7.41 -41.07 -12.69
N ALA A 533 6.61 -41.64 -13.60
CA ALA A 533 7.16 -42.36 -14.74
C ALA A 533 7.92 -41.42 -15.69
N SER A 534 7.41 -40.20 -15.88
CA SER A 534 8.10 -39.16 -16.66
C SER A 534 9.37 -38.69 -15.96
N GLN A 535 9.43 -38.68 -14.63
CA GLN A 535 10.65 -38.33 -13.90
C GLN A 535 11.76 -39.36 -14.15
N GLU A 536 11.44 -40.66 -14.08
CA GLU A 536 12.42 -41.72 -14.32
C GLU A 536 12.87 -41.76 -15.78
N GLU A 537 11.96 -41.52 -16.74
CA GLU A 537 12.31 -41.41 -18.16
C GLU A 537 13.30 -40.27 -18.42
N VAL A 538 13.05 -39.09 -17.84
CA VAL A 538 13.93 -37.92 -17.98
C VAL A 538 15.29 -38.17 -17.33
N LYS A 539 15.36 -38.82 -16.15
CA LYS A 539 16.64 -39.20 -15.54
C LYS A 539 17.45 -40.14 -16.44
N ALA A 540 16.81 -41.17 -16.98
CA ALA A 540 17.47 -42.13 -17.86
C ALA A 540 18.00 -41.47 -19.13
N GLU A 541 17.26 -40.51 -19.69
CA GLU A 541 17.70 -39.74 -20.86
C GLU A 541 18.90 -38.84 -20.52
N PHE A 542 18.88 -38.16 -19.37
CA PHE A 542 20.05 -37.40 -18.88
C PHE A 542 21.29 -38.29 -18.73
N GLU A 543 21.17 -39.43 -18.06
CA GLU A 543 22.28 -40.37 -17.85
C GLU A 543 22.87 -40.86 -19.18
N LYS A 544 21.99 -41.17 -20.15
CA LYS A 544 22.41 -41.57 -21.49
C LYS A 544 23.13 -40.46 -22.24
N GLN A 545 22.66 -39.21 -22.15
CA GLN A 545 23.32 -38.07 -22.78
C GLN A 545 24.69 -37.77 -22.15
N ILE A 546 24.78 -37.84 -20.83
CA ILE A 546 26.04 -37.69 -20.09
C ILE A 546 27.05 -38.74 -20.55
N GLU A 547 26.67 -40.02 -20.60
CA GLU A 547 27.56 -41.10 -21.05
C GLU A 547 27.97 -40.96 -22.52
N ARG A 548 27.09 -40.46 -23.39
CA ARG A 548 27.46 -40.14 -24.78
C ARG A 548 28.50 -39.01 -24.84
N LEU A 549 28.26 -37.91 -24.14
CA LEU A 549 29.16 -36.76 -24.14
C LEU A 549 30.52 -37.08 -23.51
N LYS A 550 30.58 -37.91 -22.46
CA LYS A 550 31.85 -38.38 -21.90
C LYS A 550 32.71 -39.08 -22.95
N LYS A 551 32.12 -39.97 -23.75
CA LYS A 551 32.83 -40.68 -24.83
C LYS A 551 33.31 -39.71 -25.91
N GLU A 552 32.46 -38.77 -26.32
CA GLU A 552 32.84 -37.74 -27.30
C GLU A 552 34.00 -36.87 -26.79
N VAL A 553 33.97 -36.48 -25.51
CA VAL A 553 35.07 -35.74 -24.88
C VAL A 553 36.35 -36.58 -24.84
N GLU A 554 36.29 -37.86 -24.43
CA GLU A 554 37.45 -38.76 -24.42
C GLU A 554 38.07 -38.94 -25.82
N GLU A 555 37.24 -39.07 -26.86
CA GLU A 555 37.69 -39.16 -28.26
C GLU A 555 38.38 -37.88 -28.72
N LEU A 556 37.81 -36.70 -28.41
CA LEU A 556 38.40 -35.41 -28.74
C LEU A 556 39.70 -35.14 -27.95
N GLU A 557 39.79 -35.57 -26.70
CA GLU A 557 41.03 -35.48 -25.91
C GLU A 557 42.14 -36.31 -26.54
N ALA A 558 41.84 -37.54 -26.98
CA ALA A 558 42.79 -38.38 -27.70
C ALA A 558 43.23 -37.75 -29.03
N GLU A 559 42.29 -37.20 -29.81
CA GLU A 559 42.58 -36.53 -31.09
C GLU A 559 43.48 -35.30 -30.90
N LEU A 560 43.18 -34.44 -29.92
CA LEU A 560 44.01 -33.27 -29.63
C LEU A 560 45.41 -33.69 -29.15
N ALA A 561 45.51 -34.75 -28.33
CA ALA A 561 46.79 -35.28 -27.88
C ALA A 561 47.63 -35.83 -29.04
N GLU A 562 47.02 -36.48 -30.04
CA GLU A 562 47.72 -36.91 -31.26
C GLU A 562 48.23 -35.71 -32.08
N LEU A 563 47.40 -34.66 -32.23
CA LEU A 563 47.77 -33.44 -32.97
C LEU A 563 48.91 -32.65 -32.29
N LEU A 564 49.00 -32.71 -30.96
CA LEU A 564 50.09 -32.09 -30.19
C LEU A 564 51.32 -33.00 -30.09
N GLY A 565 51.13 -34.32 -30.02
CA GLY A 565 52.21 -35.32 -29.94
C GLY A 565 52.87 -35.63 -31.29
N GLY A 566 52.27 -35.21 -32.40
CA GLY A 566 52.82 -35.34 -33.76
C GLY A 566 54.01 -34.42 -34.07
N GLU A 567 54.42 -33.54 -33.16
CA GLU A 567 55.56 -32.61 -33.29
C GLU A 567 56.96 -33.27 -33.18
N ALA A 568 57.05 -34.60 -33.24
CA ALA A 568 58.34 -35.28 -33.27
C ALA A 568 58.38 -36.41 -34.33
N LYS A 569 58.61 -36.02 -35.59
CA LYS A 569 59.39 -36.84 -36.53
C LYS A 569 60.08 -36.01 -37.60
#